data_AF-K2A949-F1
#
_entry.id   AF-K2A949-F1
#
_cell.length_a   1.000
_cell.length_b   1.000
_cell.length_c   1.000
_cell.angle_alpha   90.00
_cell.angle_beta   90.00
_cell.angle_gamma   90.00
#
_symmetry.space_group_name_H-M   'P 1'
#
loop_
_entity.id
_entity.type
_entity.pdbx_description
1 polymer ?
#
loop_
_entity_poly.entity_id
_entity_poly.type
_entity_poly.pdbx_seq_one_letter_code
_entity_poly.pdbx_strand_id
1 'polypeptide(L)'
;MKMKKAQGSILAYSLIILAVMFSIVGTMSTVTILEKKSAGASQSSSQAFQIADSGVQSAVKKINAVLKNSNNKLSDAFPSGECAVLDGVATVKGSLSTDMLYEITFFKVGTTTLIDDCGRQVTEVGDIKAIGTFKKTIRAVQVSVRHCSTDLIPDKKDNSIDYKEVLGEDGNCWLDRNLGAEQVATSATDPLAYGWLFQWGRGNDGHQDRTSNTSNIPSSSIDPPGHKFIFYPHAPWNWYNGVTPNANDLWQDDGINNPCPDGYRLPTGGAGGEWENFISSAGLKNCTAGCLDKLYQTSLKITVAGTRGGTNATVALAGEQGFYWSSTYNTSNNNSYLLRFSNMTIPTTANAIKTTGSSVRCIKD
;
A
#
# COMPACT_ATOMS: atom_id res chain seq x y z
N MET A 1 53.04 -64.04 -53.77
CA MET A 1 52.39 -64.34 -52.48
C MET A 1 51.00 -63.70 -52.48
N LYS A 2 49.93 -64.45 -52.80
CA LYS A 2 48.56 -63.90 -52.88
C LYS A 2 48.04 -63.72 -51.45
N MET A 3 47.85 -62.46 -51.01
CA MET A 3 47.17 -62.15 -49.75
C MET A 3 45.74 -62.70 -49.79
N LYS A 4 45.40 -63.63 -48.88
CA LYS A 4 44.02 -64.06 -48.65
C LYS A 4 43.22 -62.84 -48.17
N LYS A 5 42.34 -62.33 -49.02
CA LYS A 5 41.38 -61.28 -48.66
C LYS A 5 40.43 -61.88 -47.62
N ALA A 6 40.49 -61.41 -46.37
CA ALA A 6 39.57 -61.85 -45.33
C ALA A 6 38.15 -61.46 -45.75
N GLN A 7 37.32 -62.44 -46.12
CA GLN A 7 35.91 -62.22 -46.39
C GLN A 7 35.22 -62.06 -45.03
N GLY A 8 34.94 -60.82 -44.64
CA GLY A 8 34.11 -60.55 -43.46
C GLY A 8 32.75 -61.21 -43.63
N SER A 9 32.27 -61.90 -42.60
CA SER A 9 30.94 -62.49 -42.60
C SER A 9 29.90 -61.37 -42.66
N ILE A 10 29.12 -61.32 -43.74
CA ILE A 10 27.98 -60.40 -43.90
C ILE A 10 27.05 -60.53 -42.69
N LEU A 11 26.88 -61.75 -42.17
CA LEU A 11 26.08 -62.04 -40.98
C LEU A 11 26.63 -61.32 -39.74
N ALA A 12 27.95 -61.29 -39.55
CA ALA A 12 28.56 -60.60 -38.40
C ALA A 12 28.39 -59.09 -38.50
N TYR A 13 28.53 -58.51 -39.70
CA TYR A 13 28.33 -57.08 -39.92
C TYR A 13 26.86 -56.68 -39.72
N SER A 14 25.93 -57.48 -40.22
CA SER A 14 24.49 -57.29 -39.98
C SER A 14 24.12 -57.40 -38.50
N LEU A 15 24.71 -58.34 -37.76
CA LEU A 15 24.49 -58.48 -36.31
C LEU A 15 25.03 -57.28 -35.53
N ILE A 16 26.20 -56.76 -35.89
CA ILE A 16 26.78 -55.56 -35.27
C ILE A 16 25.88 -54.35 -35.54
N ILE A 17 25.42 -54.15 -36.78
CA ILE A 17 24.49 -53.06 -37.12
C ILE A 17 23.20 -53.20 -36.32
N LEU A 18 22.62 -54.40 -36.26
CA LEU A 18 21.39 -54.65 -35.51
C LEU A 18 21.57 -54.32 -34.01
N ALA A 19 22.69 -54.74 -33.42
CA ALA A 19 23.01 -54.45 -32.03
C ALA A 19 23.17 -52.95 -31.77
N VAL A 20 23.80 -52.21 -32.69
CA VAL A 20 23.93 -50.75 -32.62
C VAL A 20 22.58 -50.06 -32.80
N MET A 21 21.72 -50.55 -33.70
CA MET A 21 20.36 -50.00 -33.86
C MET A 21 19.52 -50.21 -32.60
N PHE A 22 19.58 -51.40 -31.99
CA PHE A 22 18.88 -51.67 -30.73
C PHE A 22 19.41 -50.81 -29.57
N SER A 23 20.72 -50.58 -29.49
CA SER A 23 21.29 -49.73 -28.43
C SER A 23 20.89 -48.26 -28.61
N ILE A 24 20.85 -47.75 -29.84
CA ILE A 24 20.38 -46.38 -30.13
C ILE A 24 18.89 -46.24 -29.79
N VAL A 25 18.03 -47.15 -30.24
CA VAL A 25 16.60 -47.11 -29.96
C VAL A 25 16.32 -47.23 -28.46
N GLY A 26 17.06 -48.11 -27.77
CA GLY A 26 16.99 -48.25 -26.31
C GLY A 26 17.35 -46.96 -25.58
N THR A 27 18.48 -46.34 -25.94
CA THR A 27 18.90 -45.08 -25.31
C THR A 27 17.92 -43.94 -25.59
N MET A 28 17.48 -43.75 -26.84
CA MET A 28 16.46 -42.74 -27.18
C MET A 28 15.15 -42.93 -26.40
N SER A 29 14.67 -44.17 -26.29
CA SER A 29 13.43 -44.47 -25.56
C SER A 29 13.57 -44.14 -24.07
N THR A 30 14.71 -44.49 -23.46
CA THR A 30 14.97 -44.16 -22.05
C THR A 30 15.04 -42.64 -21.83
N VAL A 31 15.70 -41.89 -22.71
CA VAL A 31 15.79 -40.42 -22.62
C VAL A 31 14.41 -39.79 -22.73
N THR A 32 13.59 -40.18 -23.72
CA THR A 32 12.23 -39.64 -23.89
C THR A 32 11.34 -39.91 -22.68
N ILE A 33 11.45 -41.10 -22.06
CA ILE A 33 10.70 -41.43 -20.84
C ILE A 33 11.16 -40.54 -19.68
N LEU A 34 12.46 -40.31 -19.52
CA LEU A 34 13.02 -39.45 -18.48
C LEU A 34 12.59 -37.99 -18.68
N GLU A 35 12.66 -37.46 -19.90
CA GLU A 35 12.21 -36.10 -20.22
C GLU A 35 10.72 -35.93 -19.97
N LYS A 36 9.89 -36.89 -20.41
CA LYS A 36 8.44 -36.84 -20.17
C LYS A 36 8.12 -36.88 -18.67
N LYS A 37 8.84 -37.70 -17.89
CA LYS A 37 8.69 -37.75 -16.43
C LYS A 37 9.11 -36.44 -15.78
N SER A 38 10.22 -35.86 -16.22
CA SER A 38 10.71 -34.56 -15.75
C SER A 38 9.71 -33.44 -16.06
N ALA A 39 9.22 -33.36 -17.30
CA ALA A 39 8.22 -32.39 -17.73
C ALA A 39 6.91 -32.52 -16.92
N GLY A 40 6.44 -33.74 -16.68
CA GLY A 40 5.24 -33.99 -15.86
C GLY A 40 5.42 -33.59 -14.39
N ALA A 41 6.61 -33.81 -13.82
CA ALA A 41 6.93 -33.38 -12.46
C ALA A 41 6.96 -31.84 -12.34
N SER A 42 7.59 -31.16 -13.32
CA SER A 42 7.60 -29.70 -13.41
C SER A 42 6.19 -29.13 -13.55
N GLN A 43 5.37 -29.69 -14.42
CA GLN A 43 3.97 -29.28 -14.58
C GLN A 43 3.18 -29.44 -13.27
N SER A 44 3.29 -30.60 -12.61
CA SER A 44 2.60 -30.86 -11.34
C SER A 44 3.06 -29.90 -10.24
N SER A 45 4.35 -29.56 -10.22
CA SER A 45 4.93 -28.57 -9.32
C SER A 45 4.33 -27.17 -9.54
N SER A 46 4.28 -26.72 -10.81
CA SER A 46 3.69 -25.42 -11.16
C SER A 46 2.20 -25.36 -10.79
N GLN A 47 1.45 -26.44 -11.02
CA GLN A 47 0.04 -26.52 -10.64
C GLN A 47 -0.14 -26.46 -9.12
N ALA A 48 0.62 -27.24 -8.35
CA ALA A 48 0.58 -27.19 -6.89
C ALA A 48 0.90 -25.78 -6.35
N PHE A 49 1.86 -25.08 -6.98
CA PHE A 49 2.20 -23.70 -6.62
C PHE A 49 1.06 -22.71 -6.94
N GLN A 50 0.44 -22.80 -8.12
CA GLN A 50 -0.71 -21.97 -8.50
C GLN A 50 -1.92 -22.19 -7.58
N ILE A 51 -2.13 -23.43 -7.12
CA ILE A 51 -3.18 -23.75 -6.15
C ILE A 51 -2.90 -23.09 -4.80
N ALA A 52 -1.65 -23.11 -4.33
CA ALA A 52 -1.25 -22.41 -3.10
C ALA A 52 -1.49 -20.90 -3.22
N ASP A 53 -1.09 -20.28 -4.33
CA ASP A 53 -1.32 -18.86 -4.61
C ASP A 53 -2.82 -18.51 -4.65
N SER A 54 -3.63 -19.34 -5.29
CA SER A 54 -5.09 -19.20 -5.29
C SER A 54 -5.68 -19.27 -3.88
N GLY A 55 -5.12 -20.13 -3.01
CA GLY A 55 -5.48 -20.22 -1.60
C GLY A 55 -5.20 -18.91 -0.86
N VAL A 56 -3.99 -18.35 -1.01
CA VAL A 56 -3.62 -17.04 -0.44
C VAL A 56 -4.56 -15.94 -0.93
N GLN A 57 -4.80 -15.85 -2.23
CA GLN A 57 -5.68 -14.82 -2.81
C GLN A 57 -7.10 -14.92 -2.25
N SER A 58 -7.62 -16.15 -2.11
CA SER A 58 -8.93 -16.40 -1.48
C SER A 58 -8.96 -15.92 -0.03
N ALA A 59 -7.92 -16.24 0.76
CA ALA A 59 -7.83 -15.82 2.15
C ALA A 59 -7.76 -14.31 2.30
N VAL A 60 -6.86 -13.64 1.57
CA VAL A 60 -6.73 -12.18 1.60
C VAL A 60 -8.05 -11.50 1.24
N LYS A 61 -8.73 -11.97 0.19
CA LYS A 61 -10.03 -11.43 -0.23
C LYS A 61 -11.09 -11.55 0.86
N LYS A 62 -11.19 -12.72 1.52
CA LYS A 62 -12.17 -12.97 2.58
C LYS A 62 -11.86 -12.18 3.85
N ILE A 63 -10.59 -12.12 4.26
CA ILE A 63 -10.12 -11.31 5.40
C ILE A 63 -10.42 -9.82 5.16
N ASN A 64 -10.09 -9.30 3.98
CA ASN A 64 -10.35 -7.90 3.64
C ASN A 64 -11.85 -7.56 3.59
N ALA A 65 -12.72 -8.53 3.30
CA ALA A 65 -14.16 -8.32 3.31
C ALA A 65 -14.71 -8.13 4.73
N VAL A 66 -14.14 -8.84 5.72
CA VAL A 66 -14.60 -8.75 7.11
C VAL A 66 -13.96 -7.58 7.87
N LEU A 67 -12.75 -7.15 7.49
CA LEU A 67 -12.14 -5.92 8.02
C LEU A 67 -12.99 -4.66 7.81
N LYS A 68 -13.87 -4.65 6.80
CA LYS A 68 -14.77 -3.52 6.50
C LYS A 68 -16.02 -3.46 7.40
N ASN A 69 -16.26 -4.50 8.21
CA ASN A 69 -17.43 -4.63 9.06
C ASN A 69 -16.99 -4.74 10.55
N SER A 70 -17.95 -4.65 11.47
CA SER A 70 -17.69 -4.85 12.91
C SER A 70 -17.33 -6.30 13.28
N ASN A 71 -17.47 -7.25 12.34
CA ASN A 71 -17.14 -8.66 12.50
C ASN A 71 -15.74 -8.87 11.94
N ASN A 72 -14.74 -9.04 12.81
CA ASN A 72 -13.34 -9.07 12.42
C ASN A 72 -12.65 -10.38 12.83
N LYS A 73 -13.35 -11.51 12.95
CA LYS A 73 -12.75 -12.80 13.31
C LYS A 73 -12.46 -13.67 12.09
N LEU A 74 -11.51 -14.60 12.22
CA LEU A 74 -11.23 -15.60 11.18
C LEU A 74 -12.48 -16.43 10.84
N SER A 75 -13.30 -16.78 11.83
CA SER A 75 -14.58 -17.48 11.63
C SER A 75 -15.59 -16.68 10.79
N ASP A 76 -15.51 -15.35 10.82
CA ASP A 76 -16.38 -14.48 10.02
C ASP A 76 -15.89 -14.44 8.58
N ALA A 77 -14.56 -14.45 8.37
CA ALA A 77 -13.95 -14.51 7.04
C ALA A 77 -14.20 -15.87 6.36
N PHE A 78 -14.19 -16.95 7.15
CA PHE A 78 -14.31 -18.33 6.69
C PHE A 78 -15.49 -19.03 7.39
N PRO A 79 -16.74 -18.72 6.99
CA PRO A 79 -17.94 -19.22 7.65
C PRO A 79 -18.19 -20.71 7.39
N SER A 80 -19.25 -21.27 7.99
CA SER A 80 -19.74 -22.64 7.73
C SER A 80 -18.73 -23.77 8.01
N GLY A 81 -17.81 -23.54 8.94
CA GLY A 81 -16.78 -24.53 9.30
C GLY A 81 -15.62 -24.59 8.30
N GLU A 82 -15.50 -23.62 7.39
CA GLU A 82 -14.34 -23.51 6.51
C GLU A 82 -13.04 -23.33 7.30
N CYS A 83 -13.07 -22.57 8.41
CA CYS A 83 -12.00 -22.56 9.40
C CYS A 83 -12.30 -23.59 10.51
N ALA A 84 -11.35 -24.49 10.75
CA ALA A 84 -11.40 -25.48 11.82
C ALA A 84 -10.07 -25.53 12.57
N VAL A 85 -10.12 -25.87 13.86
CA VAL A 85 -8.90 -26.11 14.65
C VAL A 85 -8.48 -27.56 14.47
N LEU A 86 -7.35 -27.77 13.79
CA LEU A 86 -6.75 -29.09 13.55
C LEU A 86 -5.41 -29.15 14.27
N ASP A 87 -5.22 -30.14 15.14
CA ASP A 87 -4.01 -30.28 15.97
C ASP A 87 -3.60 -28.99 16.71
N GLY A 88 -4.61 -28.23 17.17
CA GLY A 88 -4.40 -26.96 17.88
C GLY A 88 -4.08 -25.76 16.97
N VAL A 89 -4.28 -25.87 15.66
CA VAL A 89 -4.00 -24.82 14.67
C VAL A 89 -5.26 -24.46 13.89
N ALA A 90 -5.58 -23.17 13.81
CA ALA A 90 -6.63 -22.66 12.95
C ALA A 90 -6.27 -22.89 11.47
N THR A 91 -7.03 -23.75 10.82
CA THR A 91 -6.76 -24.26 9.47
C THR A 91 -7.97 -24.06 8.58
N VAL A 92 -7.77 -23.50 7.38
CA VAL A 92 -8.80 -23.36 6.34
C VAL A 92 -8.50 -24.28 5.18
N LYS A 93 -9.49 -25.06 4.75
CA LYS A 93 -9.36 -25.99 3.61
C LYS A 93 -10.31 -25.62 2.49
N GLY A 94 -9.84 -25.75 1.26
CA GLY A 94 -10.67 -25.57 0.08
C GLY A 94 -10.18 -26.38 -1.11
N SER A 95 -11.02 -26.43 -2.15
CA SER A 95 -10.75 -27.18 -3.38
C SER A 95 -11.13 -26.36 -4.61
N LEU A 96 -10.25 -26.35 -5.62
CA LEU A 96 -10.54 -25.84 -6.97
C LEU A 96 -11.14 -26.93 -7.86
N SER A 97 -10.78 -28.19 -7.62
CA SER A 97 -11.36 -29.40 -8.21
C SER A 97 -10.98 -30.62 -7.35
N THR A 98 -11.42 -31.82 -7.76
CA THR A 98 -11.21 -33.08 -7.03
C THR A 98 -9.75 -33.34 -6.62
N ASP A 99 -8.77 -32.97 -7.46
CA ASP A 99 -7.33 -33.19 -7.22
C ASP A 99 -6.54 -31.88 -6.97
N MET A 100 -7.25 -30.77 -6.77
CA MET A 100 -6.67 -29.44 -6.61
C MET A 100 -7.12 -28.84 -5.28
N LEU A 101 -6.36 -29.13 -4.23
CA LEU A 101 -6.72 -28.77 -2.86
C LEU A 101 -5.75 -27.74 -2.30
N TYR A 102 -6.26 -26.82 -1.48
CA TYR A 102 -5.41 -25.93 -0.69
C TYR A 102 -5.76 -26.03 0.79
N GLU A 103 -4.74 -25.84 1.61
CA GLU A 103 -4.82 -25.73 3.06
C GLU A 103 -4.12 -24.44 3.49
N ILE A 104 -4.72 -23.66 4.37
CA ILE A 104 -4.23 -22.36 4.82
C ILE A 104 -4.10 -22.36 6.32
N THR A 105 -2.98 -21.83 6.81
CA THR A 105 -2.69 -21.59 8.21
C THR A 105 -2.20 -20.16 8.39
N PHE A 106 -2.37 -19.62 9.59
CA PHE A 106 -2.12 -18.21 9.89
C PHE A 106 -1.08 -18.10 11.01
N PHE A 107 -0.15 -17.16 10.87
CA PHE A 107 0.82 -16.82 11.93
C PHE A 107 0.39 -15.55 12.66
N LYS A 108 0.71 -15.44 13.94
CA LYS A 108 0.47 -14.23 14.74
C LYS A 108 1.45 -13.13 14.35
N VAL A 109 0.96 -11.90 14.23
CA VAL A 109 1.74 -10.70 13.88
C VAL A 109 3.05 -10.59 14.68
N GLY A 110 4.15 -10.34 13.97
CA GLY A 110 5.48 -10.18 14.58
C GLY A 110 6.10 -11.46 15.17
N THR A 111 5.52 -12.64 14.93
CA THR A 111 6.01 -13.91 15.49
C THR A 111 5.99 -15.04 14.46
N THR A 112 6.65 -16.15 14.79
CA THR A 112 6.56 -17.42 14.05
C THR A 112 5.52 -18.37 14.63
N THR A 113 4.67 -17.89 15.54
CA THR A 113 3.66 -18.72 16.21
C THR A 113 2.38 -18.80 15.39
N LEU A 114 1.79 -19.98 15.29
CA LEU A 114 0.53 -20.19 14.58
C LEU A 114 -0.65 -19.65 15.41
N ILE A 115 -1.69 -19.20 14.71
CA ILE A 115 -2.99 -18.93 15.29
C ILE A 115 -3.66 -20.26 15.62
N ASP A 116 -4.13 -20.38 16.86
CA ASP A 116 -4.63 -21.59 17.50
C ASP A 116 -6.15 -21.71 17.47
N ASP A 117 -6.85 -20.61 17.19
CA ASP A 117 -8.31 -20.51 17.25
C ASP A 117 -8.88 -19.68 16.08
N CYS A 118 -9.94 -20.19 15.46
CA CYS A 118 -10.69 -19.49 14.41
C CYS A 118 -11.49 -18.29 14.96
N GLY A 119 -11.66 -18.18 16.28
CA GLY A 119 -12.28 -17.03 16.95
C GLY A 119 -11.39 -15.79 17.07
N ARG A 120 -10.11 -15.88 16.69
CA ARG A 120 -9.13 -14.78 16.78
C ARG A 120 -9.40 -13.68 15.76
N GLN A 121 -9.00 -12.45 16.09
CA GLN A 121 -9.22 -11.33 15.19
C GLN A 121 -8.31 -11.45 13.97
N VAL A 122 -8.81 -11.12 12.79
CA VAL A 122 -8.03 -11.14 11.54
C VAL A 122 -6.89 -10.11 11.56
N THR A 123 -6.98 -9.09 12.42
CA THR A 123 -5.91 -8.11 12.69
C THR A 123 -4.71 -8.71 13.43
N GLU A 124 -4.83 -9.93 13.96
CA GLU A 124 -3.71 -10.64 14.58
C GLU A 124 -2.91 -11.48 13.56
N VAL A 125 -3.38 -11.60 12.32
CA VAL A 125 -2.78 -12.43 11.27
C VAL A 125 -1.56 -11.74 10.66
N GLY A 126 -0.36 -12.12 11.09
CA GLY A 126 0.93 -11.65 10.58
C GLY A 126 1.34 -12.23 9.22
N ASP A 127 1.18 -13.53 9.04
CA ASP A 127 1.48 -14.21 7.78
C ASP A 127 0.37 -15.21 7.44
N ILE A 128 0.11 -15.35 6.14
CA ILE A 128 -0.79 -16.36 5.58
C ILE A 128 0.08 -17.37 4.84
N LYS A 129 0.05 -18.63 5.30
CA LYS A 129 0.72 -19.74 4.62
C LYS A 129 -0.32 -20.64 3.98
N ALA A 130 -0.22 -20.80 2.66
CA ALA A 130 -1.05 -21.72 1.90
C ALA A 130 -0.20 -22.88 1.37
N ILE A 131 -0.73 -24.09 1.48
CA ILE A 131 -0.18 -25.32 0.93
C ILE A 131 -1.13 -25.77 -0.19
N GLY A 132 -0.64 -25.79 -1.42
CA GLY A 132 -1.35 -26.29 -2.58
C GLY A 132 -0.94 -27.71 -2.91
N THR A 133 -1.94 -28.57 -3.14
CA THR A 133 -1.76 -29.97 -3.49
C THR A 133 -2.39 -30.23 -4.85
N PHE A 134 -1.55 -30.64 -5.81
CA PHE A 134 -1.99 -31.19 -7.09
C PHE A 134 -1.68 -32.68 -7.13
N LYS A 135 -2.71 -33.53 -7.06
CA LYS A 135 -2.57 -34.99 -6.91
C LYS A 135 -1.74 -35.36 -5.67
N LYS A 136 -0.45 -35.65 -5.85
CA LYS A 136 0.51 -35.99 -4.77
C LYS A 136 1.63 -34.96 -4.62
N THR A 137 1.65 -33.94 -5.49
CA THR A 137 2.68 -32.92 -5.48
C THR A 137 2.20 -31.76 -4.62
N ILE A 138 3.05 -31.35 -3.67
CA ILE A 138 2.77 -30.31 -2.70
C ILE A 138 3.73 -29.14 -2.91
N ARG A 139 3.19 -27.92 -2.88
CA ARG A 139 3.97 -26.68 -2.81
C ARG A 139 3.35 -25.76 -1.78
N ALA A 140 4.15 -24.87 -1.22
CA ALA A 140 3.69 -23.90 -0.23
C ALA A 140 4.12 -22.50 -0.63
N VAL A 141 3.29 -21.53 -0.29
CA VAL A 141 3.54 -20.10 -0.38
C VAL A 141 3.23 -19.51 0.99
N GLN A 142 4.06 -18.56 1.43
CA GLN A 142 3.79 -17.76 2.62
C GLN A 142 3.88 -16.30 2.22
N VAL A 143 2.87 -15.52 2.60
CA VAL A 143 2.83 -14.07 2.38
C VAL A 143 2.66 -13.37 3.71
N SER A 144 3.39 -12.27 3.90
CA SER A 144 3.23 -11.42 5.07
C SER A 144 2.09 -10.43 4.87
N VAL A 145 1.29 -10.26 5.91
CA VAL A 145 0.25 -9.23 5.99
C VAL A 145 0.89 -8.01 6.62
N ARG A 146 0.78 -6.87 5.94
CA ARG A 146 1.35 -5.61 6.44
C ARG A 146 0.47 -5.07 7.56
N HIS A 147 1.10 -4.73 8.68
CA HIS A 147 0.45 -4.11 9.83
C HIS A 147 1.06 -2.74 10.07
N CYS A 148 0.21 -1.85 10.56
CA CYS A 148 0.61 -0.56 11.08
C CYS A 148 0.77 -0.65 12.60
N SER A 149 1.58 0.24 13.18
CA SER A 149 1.81 0.26 14.62
C SER A 149 0.50 0.50 15.38
N THR A 150 0.38 -0.12 16.54
CA THR A 150 -0.70 0.15 17.50
C THR A 150 -0.32 1.20 18.54
N ASP A 151 0.93 1.69 18.49
CA ASP A 151 1.44 2.68 19.42
C ASP A 151 0.75 4.04 19.20
N LEU A 152 0.64 4.81 20.28
CA LEU A 152 0.25 6.21 20.18
C LEU A 152 1.42 7.03 19.63
N ILE A 153 1.13 7.89 18.67
CA ILE A 153 2.11 8.76 18.02
C ILE A 153 1.83 10.19 18.46
N PRO A 154 2.65 10.78 19.33
CA PRO A 154 2.45 12.16 19.76
C PRO A 154 2.66 13.13 18.59
N ASP A 155 1.89 14.22 18.55
CA ASP A 155 2.16 15.32 17.63
C ASP A 155 3.54 15.93 17.90
N LYS A 156 4.21 16.36 16.84
CA LYS A 156 5.58 16.89 16.93
C LYS A 156 5.71 18.17 17.75
N LYS A 157 4.65 18.97 17.86
CA LYS A 157 4.67 20.26 18.58
C LYS A 157 3.60 20.38 19.66
N ASP A 158 2.53 19.59 19.60
CA ASP A 158 1.47 19.57 20.60
C ASP A 158 1.31 18.19 21.26
N ASN A 159 2.08 17.94 22.31
CA ASN A 159 2.06 16.66 23.05
C ASN A 159 0.71 16.35 23.73
N SER A 160 -0.30 17.21 23.63
CA SER A 160 -1.67 16.90 24.07
C SER A 160 -2.48 16.11 23.02
N ILE A 161 -1.96 16.03 21.79
CA ILE A 161 -2.58 15.31 20.67
C ILE A 161 -1.77 14.05 20.38
N ASP A 162 -2.45 12.90 20.47
CA ASP A 162 -1.93 11.60 20.06
C ASP A 162 -2.71 11.07 18.85
N TYR A 163 -1.96 10.59 17.86
CA TYR A 163 -2.46 9.92 16.68
C TYR A 163 -2.33 8.40 16.81
N LYS A 164 -2.99 7.67 15.91
CA LYS A 164 -2.80 6.24 15.68
C LYS A 164 -2.43 6.00 14.21
N GLU A 165 -1.84 4.85 13.91
CA GLU A 165 -1.70 4.44 12.52
C GLU A 165 -2.96 3.74 12.01
N VAL A 166 -3.22 3.91 10.72
CA VAL A 166 -4.22 3.16 9.96
C VAL A 166 -3.60 2.70 8.64
N LEU A 167 -3.91 1.47 8.23
CA LEU A 167 -3.51 0.94 6.94
C LEU A 167 -4.41 1.53 5.85
N GLY A 168 -3.83 2.28 4.91
CA GLY A 168 -4.52 2.81 3.75
C GLY A 168 -4.79 1.73 2.70
N GLU A 169 -5.71 1.99 1.77
CA GLU A 169 -6.01 1.09 0.65
C GLU A 169 -4.79 0.83 -0.26
N ASP A 170 -3.79 1.72 -0.23
CA ASP A 170 -2.51 1.56 -0.90
C ASP A 170 -1.53 0.61 -0.17
N GLY A 171 -1.92 0.09 1.00
CA GLY A 171 -1.10 -0.77 1.82
C GLY A 171 0.00 -0.03 2.58
N ASN A 172 -0.04 1.30 2.65
CA ASN A 172 0.86 2.10 3.48
C ASN A 172 0.22 2.46 4.82
N CYS A 173 1.04 2.79 5.80
CA CYS A 173 0.58 3.23 7.11
C CYS A 173 0.49 4.75 7.14
N TRP A 174 -0.65 5.25 7.56
CA TRP A 174 -0.99 6.67 7.62
C TRP A 174 -1.42 7.04 9.03
N LEU A 175 -1.35 8.32 9.37
CA LEU A 175 -2.03 8.79 10.59
C LEU A 175 -3.56 8.70 10.44
N ASP A 176 -4.24 8.34 11.52
CA ASP A 176 -5.70 8.12 11.58
C ASP A 176 -6.53 9.40 11.35
N ARG A 177 -5.95 10.59 11.57
CA ARG A 177 -6.58 11.90 11.33
C ARG A 177 -5.60 12.96 10.81
N ASN A 178 -6.12 14.12 10.41
CA ASN A 178 -5.31 15.26 9.95
C ASN A 178 -4.49 15.81 11.11
N LEU A 179 -3.33 16.41 10.82
CA LEU A 179 -2.57 17.10 11.86
C LEU A 179 -3.43 18.19 12.53
N GLY A 180 -3.46 18.18 13.86
CA GLY A 180 -4.26 19.10 14.68
C GLY A 180 -5.74 18.79 14.76
N ALA A 181 -6.21 17.65 14.23
CA ALA A 181 -7.58 17.23 14.39
C ALA A 181 -7.83 16.63 15.79
N GLU A 182 -8.94 17.00 16.40
CA GLU A 182 -9.31 16.55 17.76
C GLU A 182 -9.79 15.09 17.75
N GLN A 183 -10.37 14.63 16.64
CA GLN A 183 -10.90 13.27 16.52
C GLN A 183 -10.72 12.67 15.12
N VAL A 184 -10.82 11.33 15.06
CA VAL A 184 -11.04 10.62 13.79
C VAL A 184 -12.42 11.00 13.26
N ALA A 185 -12.49 11.31 11.96
CA ALA A 185 -13.72 11.78 11.34
C ALA A 185 -14.92 10.86 11.57
N THR A 186 -16.05 11.46 11.93
CA THR A 186 -17.36 10.79 12.01
C THR A 186 -18.25 11.06 10.79
N SER A 187 -17.85 11.98 9.92
CA SER A 187 -18.45 12.26 8.61
C SER A 187 -17.44 12.98 7.70
N ALA A 188 -17.75 13.10 6.41
CA ALA A 188 -16.92 13.88 5.49
C ALA A 188 -16.79 15.36 5.91
N THR A 189 -17.79 15.90 6.60
CA THR A 189 -17.92 17.31 6.99
C THR A 189 -17.71 17.55 8.49
N ASP A 190 -17.08 16.61 9.20
CA ASP A 190 -16.83 16.69 10.63
C ASP A 190 -15.80 17.79 10.96
N PRO A 191 -16.22 18.91 11.59
CA PRO A 191 -15.33 20.03 11.85
C PRO A 191 -14.22 19.70 12.84
N LEU A 192 -14.44 18.76 13.76
CA LEU A 192 -13.43 18.33 14.75
C LEU A 192 -12.33 17.48 14.11
N ALA A 193 -12.60 16.93 12.92
CA ALA A 193 -11.65 16.13 12.15
C ALA A 193 -10.94 16.92 11.03
N TYR A 194 -11.22 18.22 10.89
CA TYR A 194 -10.61 19.03 9.84
C TYR A 194 -9.12 19.32 10.08
N GLY A 195 -8.71 19.47 11.32
CA GLY A 195 -7.34 19.82 11.69
C GLY A 195 -6.91 21.20 11.19
N TRP A 196 -5.60 21.39 11.11
CA TRP A 196 -4.97 22.67 10.77
C TRP A 196 -4.75 22.89 9.26
N LEU A 197 -4.43 24.13 8.87
CA LEU A 197 -4.20 24.54 7.48
C LEU A 197 -2.78 25.11 7.31
N PHE A 198 -1.83 24.25 6.96
CA PHE A 198 -0.41 24.58 6.81
C PHE A 198 -0.12 25.29 5.48
N GLN A 199 0.82 26.22 5.48
CA GLN A 199 1.46 26.74 4.27
C GLN A 199 2.62 25.85 3.88
N TRP A 200 2.79 25.64 2.58
CA TRP A 200 3.71 24.63 2.07
C TRP A 200 5.17 24.93 2.43
N GLY A 201 5.88 23.98 3.04
CA GLY A 201 7.28 24.12 3.47
C GLY A 201 7.46 24.69 4.89
N ARG A 202 6.38 24.93 5.65
CA ARG A 202 6.45 25.44 7.03
C ARG A 202 6.20 24.36 8.07
N GLY A 203 6.94 24.42 9.18
CA GLY A 203 6.63 23.61 10.36
C GLY A 203 5.38 24.12 11.11
N ASN A 204 5.00 23.42 12.17
CA ASN A 204 3.99 23.88 13.11
C ASN A 204 4.58 24.99 13.99
N ASP A 205 4.27 26.25 13.66
CA ASP A 205 4.73 27.45 14.37
C ASP A 205 3.59 28.40 14.79
N GLY A 206 2.35 27.95 14.65
CA GLY A 206 1.12 28.69 14.98
C GLY A 206 0.41 29.29 13.76
N HIS A 207 1.05 29.40 12.60
CA HIS A 207 0.40 29.95 11.41
C HIS A 207 -0.77 29.08 10.92
N GLN A 208 -0.71 27.77 11.17
CA GLN A 208 -1.62 26.77 10.64
C GLN A 208 -3.00 26.81 11.32
N ASP A 209 -3.11 27.48 12.47
CA ASP A 209 -4.39 27.75 13.09
C ASP A 209 -5.28 28.54 12.11
N ARG A 210 -6.52 28.09 11.97
CA ARG A 210 -7.55 28.67 11.09
C ARG A 210 -7.82 30.14 11.44
N THR A 211 -7.57 30.53 12.69
CA THR A 211 -7.80 31.87 13.23
C THR A 211 -6.52 32.67 13.47
N SER A 212 -5.35 32.14 13.09
CA SER A 212 -4.07 32.83 13.31
C SER A 212 -4.05 34.21 12.66
N ASN A 213 -3.34 35.15 13.29
CA ASN A 213 -3.10 36.48 12.74
C ASN A 213 -2.42 36.39 11.37
N THR A 214 -2.61 37.42 10.55
CA THR A 214 -2.10 37.46 9.18
C THR A 214 -0.95 38.46 9.00
N SER A 215 -0.15 38.24 7.96
CA SER A 215 0.92 39.12 7.51
C SER A 215 0.99 39.12 5.99
N ASN A 216 1.29 40.27 5.40
CA ASN A 216 1.63 40.40 3.99
C ASN A 216 3.14 40.68 3.79
N ILE A 217 3.95 40.33 4.78
CA ILE A 217 5.41 40.43 4.77
C ILE A 217 5.98 39.01 4.82
N PRO A 218 6.90 38.62 3.91
CA PRO A 218 7.42 37.27 3.89
C PRO A 218 8.46 37.13 5.01
N SER A 219 8.62 35.92 5.51
CA SER A 219 9.67 35.64 6.48
C SER A 219 11.03 35.59 5.79
N SER A 220 12.04 36.12 6.48
CA SER A 220 13.46 35.94 6.14
C SER A 220 14.12 34.78 6.87
N SER A 221 13.40 34.09 7.77
CA SER A 221 13.84 32.89 8.48
C SER A 221 12.96 31.69 8.12
N ILE A 222 13.58 30.50 8.06
CA ILE A 222 12.88 29.23 7.91
C ILE A 222 12.59 28.54 9.25
N ASP A 223 13.24 28.97 10.35
CA ASP A 223 13.11 28.36 11.68
C ASP A 223 13.38 29.38 12.81
N PRO A 224 12.35 29.82 13.56
CA PRO A 224 10.95 29.79 13.16
C PRO A 224 10.66 30.90 12.13
N PRO A 225 9.79 30.64 11.14
CA PRO A 225 9.31 31.69 10.24
C PRO A 225 8.31 32.66 10.90
N GLY A 226 7.68 32.24 12.02
CA GLY A 226 6.83 33.06 12.88
C GLY A 226 5.33 32.76 12.74
N HIS A 227 4.59 32.84 13.83
CA HIS A 227 3.21 32.34 14.00
C HIS A 227 2.08 32.97 13.13
N LYS A 228 2.39 33.85 12.17
CA LYS A 228 1.37 34.49 11.32
C LYS A 228 1.17 33.73 10.01
N PHE A 229 -0.07 33.69 9.52
CA PHE A 229 -0.38 33.25 8.17
C PHE A 229 0.06 34.32 7.16
N ILE A 230 0.82 33.93 6.13
CA ILE A 230 1.42 34.87 5.18
C ILE A 230 0.63 34.82 3.88
N PHE A 231 0.11 35.96 3.42
CA PHE A 231 -0.68 36.02 2.19
C PHE A 231 -0.19 37.12 1.25
N TYR A 232 -0.39 36.90 -0.04
CA TYR A 232 0.03 37.82 -1.11
C TYR A 232 -1.00 37.92 -2.22
N PRO A 233 -1.52 39.12 -2.53
CA PRO A 233 -2.36 39.31 -3.71
C PRO A 233 -1.57 39.22 -5.02
N HIS A 234 -0.22 39.21 -4.98
CA HIS A 234 0.65 39.26 -6.16
C HIS A 234 1.86 38.32 -6.04
N ALA A 235 2.50 38.00 -7.18
CA ALA A 235 3.73 37.21 -7.23
C ALA A 235 4.81 37.79 -6.29
N PRO A 236 5.67 36.95 -5.66
CA PRO A 236 5.97 35.56 -6.03
C PRO A 236 5.14 34.47 -5.34
N TRP A 237 4.13 34.82 -4.53
CA TRP A 237 3.29 33.87 -3.76
C TRP A 237 4.07 32.82 -2.94
N ASN A 238 5.16 33.28 -2.32
CA ASN A 238 5.98 32.49 -1.41
C ASN A 238 6.02 33.17 -0.03
N TRP A 239 5.94 32.38 1.03
CA TRP A 239 6.02 32.86 2.40
C TRP A 239 7.47 33.16 2.83
N TYR A 240 8.46 32.57 2.15
CA TYR A 240 9.89 32.74 2.40
C TYR A 240 10.55 33.58 1.30
N ASN A 241 11.35 34.57 1.68
CA ASN A 241 12.11 35.41 0.73
C ASN A 241 13.63 35.18 0.79
N GLY A 242 14.12 34.25 1.60
CA GLY A 242 15.54 33.91 1.65
C GLY A 242 15.97 32.96 0.53
N VAL A 243 17.28 32.73 0.45
CA VAL A 243 17.92 31.98 -0.65
C VAL A 243 18.33 30.56 -0.21
N THR A 244 18.74 30.38 1.05
CA THR A 244 19.25 29.10 1.56
C THR A 244 18.68 28.81 2.95
N PRO A 245 18.19 27.58 3.21
CA PRO A 245 17.91 26.52 2.22
C PRO A 245 16.81 26.94 1.24
N ASN A 246 16.71 26.26 0.10
CA ASN A 246 15.66 26.56 -0.87
C ASN A 246 14.30 26.16 -0.27
N ALA A 247 13.28 27.02 -0.41
CA ALA A 247 11.93 26.72 0.04
C ALA A 247 11.41 25.37 -0.50
N ASN A 248 11.84 24.98 -1.70
CA ASN A 248 11.45 23.75 -2.40
C ASN A 248 11.92 22.46 -1.72
N ASP A 249 12.88 22.56 -0.79
CA ASP A 249 13.49 21.41 -0.14
C ASP A 249 12.94 21.20 1.28
N LEU A 250 12.08 22.10 1.77
CA LEU A 250 11.71 22.17 3.19
C LEU A 250 10.80 21.04 3.68
N TRP A 251 10.09 20.36 2.77
CA TRP A 251 9.20 19.21 3.06
C TRP A 251 9.61 17.93 2.30
N GLN A 252 10.83 17.86 1.76
CA GLN A 252 11.36 16.59 1.23
C GLN A 252 11.84 15.73 2.42
N ASP A 253 11.35 14.50 2.52
CA ASP A 253 11.75 13.50 3.54
C ASP A 253 11.81 14.08 4.97
N ASP A 254 12.96 13.93 5.65
CA ASP A 254 13.27 14.43 6.99
C ASP A 254 13.54 15.95 7.02
N GLY A 255 12.98 16.70 6.06
CA GLY A 255 13.17 18.13 5.91
C GLY A 255 12.96 18.88 7.22
N ILE A 256 13.77 19.92 7.47
CA ILE A 256 13.81 20.66 8.75
C ILE A 256 12.43 21.16 9.22
N ASN A 257 11.52 21.42 8.27
CA ASN A 257 10.19 21.94 8.53
C ASN A 257 9.08 20.89 8.34
N ASN A 258 9.40 19.60 8.31
CA ASN A 258 8.42 18.53 8.30
C ASN A 258 7.53 18.63 9.57
N PRO A 259 6.22 18.93 9.41
CA PRO A 259 5.30 19.10 10.53
C PRO A 259 4.79 17.76 11.08
N CYS A 260 5.03 16.65 10.38
CA CYS A 260 4.62 15.33 10.82
C CYS A 260 5.45 14.84 12.02
N PRO A 261 4.89 13.96 12.87
CA PRO A 261 5.63 13.27 13.93
C PRO A 261 6.89 12.56 13.42
N ASP A 262 7.84 12.28 14.31
CA ASP A 262 9.07 11.60 13.94
C ASP A 262 8.79 10.19 13.36
N GLY A 263 9.45 9.86 12.24
CA GLY A 263 9.18 8.64 11.46
C GLY A 263 7.98 8.75 10.50
N TYR A 264 7.45 9.96 10.33
CA TYR A 264 6.40 10.28 9.36
C TYR A 264 6.77 11.50 8.54
N ARG A 265 6.22 11.53 7.31
CA ARG A 265 6.34 12.65 6.39
C ARG A 265 5.01 12.96 5.71
N LEU A 266 5.01 14.05 4.94
CA LEU A 266 3.94 14.27 3.98
C LEU A 266 4.05 13.24 2.83
N PRO A 267 2.90 12.75 2.33
CA PRO A 267 2.88 11.92 1.14
C PRO A 267 3.37 12.69 -0.08
N THR A 268 3.89 11.97 -1.07
CA THR A 268 4.23 12.47 -2.39
C THR A 268 2.97 12.71 -3.23
N GLY A 269 3.05 13.66 -4.17
CA GLY A 269 1.95 14.04 -5.06
C GLY A 269 2.36 14.03 -6.52
N GLY A 270 1.44 14.43 -7.39
CA GLY A 270 1.63 14.34 -8.84
C GLY A 270 1.40 12.93 -9.37
N ALA A 271 1.74 12.71 -10.64
CA ALA A 271 1.52 11.43 -11.31
C ALA A 271 2.43 10.34 -10.70
N GLY A 272 1.84 9.24 -10.25
CA GLY A 272 2.52 8.12 -9.58
C GLY A 272 2.86 8.37 -8.11
N GLY A 273 2.49 9.53 -7.55
CA GLY A 273 2.70 9.85 -6.13
C GLY A 273 1.75 9.09 -5.21
N GLU A 274 2.05 9.08 -3.91
CA GLU A 274 1.30 8.33 -2.89
C GLU A 274 -0.17 8.76 -2.81
N TRP A 275 -0.49 10.04 -2.97
CA TRP A 275 -1.90 10.46 -3.07
C TRP A 275 -2.63 9.82 -4.25
N GLU A 276 -2.01 9.74 -5.43
CA GLU A 276 -2.64 9.09 -6.58
C GLU A 276 -2.76 7.58 -6.38
N ASN A 277 -1.75 6.95 -5.78
CA ASN A 277 -1.76 5.51 -5.49
C ASN A 277 -2.87 5.17 -4.49
N PHE A 278 -3.01 5.95 -3.41
CA PHE A 278 -4.12 5.84 -2.47
C PHE A 278 -5.49 5.94 -3.16
N ILE A 279 -5.72 7.02 -3.93
CA ILE A 279 -6.99 7.23 -4.64
C ILE A 279 -7.28 6.11 -5.66
N SER A 280 -6.24 5.60 -6.33
CA SER A 280 -6.38 4.50 -7.29
C SER A 280 -6.72 3.19 -6.61
N SER A 281 -6.04 2.85 -5.51
CA SER A 281 -6.30 1.65 -4.72
C SER A 281 -7.66 1.68 -4.03
N ALA A 282 -8.15 2.86 -3.66
CA ALA A 282 -9.52 3.07 -3.19
C ALA A 282 -10.58 2.97 -4.30
N GLY A 283 -10.18 2.88 -5.58
CA GLY A 283 -11.10 2.81 -6.72
C GLY A 283 -11.79 4.14 -7.05
N LEU A 284 -11.16 5.28 -6.70
CA LEU A 284 -11.78 6.60 -6.75
C LEU A 284 -11.26 7.53 -7.85
N LYS A 285 -10.26 7.10 -8.63
CA LYS A 285 -9.59 7.91 -9.67
C LYS A 285 -10.56 8.56 -10.69
N ASN A 286 -11.65 7.88 -11.03
CA ASN A 286 -12.66 8.36 -11.99
C ASN A 286 -14.00 8.68 -11.32
N CYS A 287 -13.99 9.06 -10.04
CA CYS A 287 -15.22 9.42 -9.35
C CYS A 287 -15.85 10.69 -9.95
N THR A 288 -17.14 10.61 -10.29
CA THR A 288 -17.91 11.70 -10.91
C THR A 288 -19.11 12.17 -10.07
N ALA A 289 -19.46 11.45 -9.00
CA ALA A 289 -20.55 11.79 -8.09
C ALA A 289 -20.39 11.06 -6.75
N GLY A 290 -20.82 11.71 -5.66
CA GLY A 290 -20.77 11.14 -4.31
C GLY A 290 -19.33 10.93 -3.81
N CYS A 291 -18.37 11.69 -4.34
CA CYS A 291 -16.96 11.45 -4.06
C CYS A 291 -16.57 11.74 -2.61
N LEU A 292 -17.27 12.67 -1.95
CA LEU A 292 -17.01 13.00 -0.54
C LEU A 292 -17.36 11.82 0.38
N ASP A 293 -18.53 11.23 0.19
CA ASP A 293 -18.98 10.08 0.99
C ASP A 293 -18.06 8.87 0.76
N LYS A 294 -17.64 8.64 -0.49
CA LYS A 294 -16.71 7.56 -0.82
C LYS A 294 -15.33 7.75 -0.20
N LEU A 295 -14.81 8.98 -0.20
CA LEU A 295 -13.55 9.33 0.47
C LEU A 295 -13.65 9.14 1.99
N TYR A 296 -14.76 9.53 2.58
CA TYR A 296 -15.02 9.30 4.01
C TYR A 296 -15.12 7.80 4.34
N GLN A 297 -15.64 6.97 3.44
CA GLN A 297 -15.73 5.52 3.61
C GLN A 297 -14.39 4.78 3.43
N THR A 298 -13.33 5.45 2.98
CA THR A 298 -11.98 4.87 2.96
C THR A 298 -11.44 4.69 4.37
N SER A 299 -10.39 3.90 4.48
CA SER A 299 -9.67 3.64 5.74
C SER A 299 -9.14 4.94 6.36
N LEU A 300 -8.78 5.94 5.53
CA LEU A 300 -8.26 7.24 6.00
C LEU A 300 -9.34 8.25 6.42
N LYS A 301 -10.62 7.98 6.10
CA LYS A 301 -11.77 8.85 6.40
C LYS A 301 -11.51 10.33 6.08
N ILE A 302 -11.11 10.59 4.84
CA ILE A 302 -10.68 11.92 4.38
C ILE A 302 -11.83 12.94 4.44
N THR A 303 -11.60 14.11 5.06
CA THR A 303 -12.61 15.16 5.29
C THR A 303 -12.46 16.37 4.36
N VAL A 304 -13.53 17.15 4.19
CA VAL A 304 -13.56 18.41 3.41
C VAL A 304 -13.27 19.64 4.27
N ALA A 305 -12.02 19.71 4.75
CA ALA A 305 -11.55 20.75 5.66
C ALA A 305 -11.44 22.16 5.05
N GLY A 306 -11.66 22.32 3.74
CA GLY A 306 -11.48 23.57 3.01
C GLY A 306 -10.02 23.97 2.86
N THR A 307 -9.79 25.26 2.60
CA THR A 307 -8.47 25.86 2.40
C THR A 307 -8.44 27.27 2.96
N ARG A 308 -7.24 27.78 3.26
CA ARG A 308 -7.01 29.19 3.60
C ARG A 308 -6.30 29.89 2.44
N GLY A 309 -6.94 30.90 1.87
CA GLY A 309 -6.49 31.51 0.61
C GLY A 309 -5.12 32.18 0.74
N GLY A 310 -4.16 31.78 -0.10
CA GLY A 310 -2.83 32.38 -0.11
C GLY A 310 -2.76 33.83 -0.59
N THR A 311 -3.89 34.41 -1.04
CA THR A 311 -3.99 35.78 -1.55
C THR A 311 -4.84 36.72 -0.69
N ASN A 312 -5.62 36.18 0.25
CA ASN A 312 -6.54 36.95 1.09
C ASN A 312 -6.63 36.45 2.54
N ALA A 313 -5.94 35.34 2.87
CA ALA A 313 -5.95 34.67 4.17
C ALA A 313 -7.33 34.19 4.68
N THR A 314 -8.35 34.16 3.81
CA THR A 314 -9.71 33.72 4.18
C THR A 314 -9.81 32.20 4.15
N VAL A 315 -10.41 31.62 5.18
CA VAL A 315 -10.80 30.20 5.19
C VAL A 315 -12.09 30.03 4.39
N ALA A 316 -12.08 29.17 3.39
CA ALA A 316 -13.22 28.94 2.50
C ALA A 316 -13.39 27.44 2.18
N LEU A 317 -14.58 27.09 1.66
CA LEU A 317 -14.93 25.76 1.14
C LEU A 317 -14.88 24.62 2.18
N ALA A 318 -14.83 24.95 3.47
CA ALA A 318 -15.00 23.97 4.54
C ALA A 318 -16.41 23.37 4.45
N GLY A 319 -16.51 22.04 4.46
CA GLY A 319 -17.76 21.33 4.20
C GLY A 319 -18.04 21.06 2.71
N GLU A 320 -17.24 21.58 1.78
CA GLU A 320 -17.49 21.48 0.33
C GLU A 320 -16.35 20.83 -0.46
N GLN A 321 -15.10 21.19 -0.15
CA GLN A 321 -13.90 20.70 -0.84
C GLN A 321 -12.79 20.35 0.14
N GLY A 322 -11.94 19.40 -0.27
CA GLY A 322 -10.73 19.04 0.46
C GLY A 322 -9.47 19.42 -0.30
N PHE A 323 -8.47 19.86 0.47
CA PHE A 323 -7.15 20.25 -0.02
C PHE A 323 -6.11 19.68 0.95
N TYR A 324 -5.24 18.80 0.44
CA TYR A 324 -4.28 18.06 1.24
C TYR A 324 -2.91 18.15 0.60
N TRP A 325 -1.97 18.79 1.29
CA TRP A 325 -0.63 18.96 0.77
C TRP A 325 0.08 17.64 0.48
N SER A 326 0.99 17.69 -0.49
CA SER A 326 2.02 16.69 -0.66
C SER A 326 3.41 17.31 -0.42
N SER A 327 4.43 16.48 -0.24
CA SER A 327 5.84 16.90 -0.19
C SER A 327 6.39 17.32 -1.56
N THR A 328 5.68 17.06 -2.66
CA THR A 328 6.24 17.18 -4.01
C THR A 328 6.11 18.59 -4.56
N TYR A 329 7.26 19.21 -4.82
CA TYR A 329 7.37 20.49 -5.52
C TYR A 329 7.10 20.32 -7.03
N ASN A 330 6.31 21.22 -7.62
CA ASN A 330 6.09 21.27 -9.07
C ASN A 330 7.07 22.27 -9.72
N THR A 331 8.08 21.72 -10.40
CA THR A 331 9.14 22.48 -11.07
C THR A 331 8.64 23.34 -12.24
N SER A 332 7.46 23.04 -12.80
CA SER A 332 6.96 23.71 -14.01
C SER A 332 6.36 25.09 -13.73
N ASN A 333 5.87 25.35 -12.52
CA ASN A 333 5.14 26.58 -12.20
C ASN A 333 5.40 27.12 -10.79
N ASN A 334 6.42 26.62 -10.10
CA ASN A 334 6.80 27.02 -8.73
C ASN A 334 5.72 26.77 -7.65
N ASN A 335 4.70 25.98 -7.96
CA ASN A 335 3.69 25.52 -7.00
C ASN A 335 4.13 24.22 -6.34
N SER A 336 3.29 23.72 -5.44
CA SER A 336 3.44 22.38 -4.87
C SER A 336 2.18 21.56 -5.13
N TYR A 337 2.37 20.26 -5.32
CA TYR A 337 1.24 19.35 -5.55
C TYR A 337 0.41 19.20 -4.27
N LEU A 338 -0.88 18.94 -4.47
CA LEU A 338 -1.82 18.61 -3.42
C LEU A 338 -2.89 17.69 -3.96
N LEU A 339 -3.49 16.88 -3.10
CA LEU A 339 -4.75 16.22 -3.40
C LEU A 339 -5.87 17.24 -3.24
N ARG A 340 -6.65 17.45 -4.31
CA ARG A 340 -7.87 18.26 -4.30
C ARG A 340 -9.06 17.39 -4.66
N PHE A 341 -10.19 17.64 -4.03
CA PHE A 341 -11.43 16.98 -4.40
C PHE A 341 -12.67 17.81 -4.03
N SER A 342 -13.77 17.48 -4.71
CA SER A 342 -15.13 17.92 -4.42
C SER A 342 -16.07 16.74 -4.53
N ASN A 343 -17.38 16.95 -4.36
CA ASN A 343 -18.35 15.88 -4.55
C ASN A 343 -18.42 15.31 -5.99
N MET A 344 -17.83 16.02 -6.96
CA MET A 344 -17.90 15.69 -8.38
C MET A 344 -16.59 15.13 -8.96
N THR A 345 -15.44 15.34 -8.30
CA THR A 345 -14.15 14.96 -8.89
C THR A 345 -13.02 14.91 -7.85
N ILE A 346 -11.98 14.13 -8.15
CA ILE A 346 -10.77 13.95 -7.33
C ILE A 346 -9.53 14.07 -8.23
N PRO A 347 -9.14 15.30 -8.65
CA PRO A 347 -7.90 15.51 -9.39
C PRO A 347 -6.66 15.23 -8.53
N THR A 348 -5.86 14.22 -8.92
CA THR A 348 -4.64 13.78 -8.21
C THR A 348 -3.38 14.56 -8.58
N THR A 349 -3.44 15.41 -9.61
CA THR A 349 -2.33 16.24 -10.11
C THR A 349 -2.55 17.73 -9.88
N ALA A 350 -3.49 18.09 -8.99
CA ALA A 350 -3.73 19.47 -8.60
C ALA A 350 -2.50 20.07 -7.89
N ASN A 351 -2.34 21.39 -7.98
CA ASN A 351 -1.27 22.12 -7.33
C ASN A 351 -1.75 23.49 -6.90
N ALA A 352 -1.07 24.08 -5.91
CA ALA A 352 -1.37 25.43 -5.43
C ALA A 352 -0.10 26.19 -5.02
N ILE A 353 -0.25 27.51 -4.95
CA ILE A 353 0.80 28.42 -4.47
C ILE A 353 1.12 28.13 -3.00
N LYS A 354 2.39 28.31 -2.61
CA LYS A 354 2.91 27.89 -1.30
C LYS A 354 2.38 28.71 -0.12
N THR A 355 1.81 29.89 -0.38
CA THR A 355 1.09 30.68 0.63
C THR A 355 -0.31 30.14 0.93
N THR A 356 -0.80 29.13 0.19
CA THR A 356 -2.10 28.52 0.46
C THR A 356 -2.04 27.69 1.74
N GLY A 357 -3.06 27.79 2.59
CA GLY A 357 -3.26 26.91 3.73
C GLY A 357 -4.04 25.67 3.33
N SER A 358 -3.47 24.48 3.50
CA SER A 358 -4.15 23.21 3.23
C SER A 358 -3.89 22.20 4.34
N SER A 359 -4.73 21.17 4.41
CA SER A 359 -4.59 20.12 5.43
C SER A 359 -3.33 19.29 5.18
N VAL A 360 -2.80 18.71 6.25
CA VAL A 360 -1.71 17.74 6.18
C VAL A 360 -2.19 16.42 6.78
N ARG A 361 -1.98 15.35 6.02
CA ARG A 361 -2.14 13.97 6.45
C ARG A 361 -0.81 13.27 6.25
N CYS A 362 -0.26 12.69 7.31
CA CYS A 362 1.07 12.10 7.26
C CYS A 362 1.03 10.61 6.95
N ILE A 363 2.06 10.15 6.24
CA ILE A 363 2.34 8.77 5.91
C ILE A 363 3.63 8.36 6.63
N LYS A 364 3.73 7.11 7.05
CA LYS A 364 4.93 6.55 7.67
C LYS A 364 6.06 6.48 6.63
N ASP A 365 7.26 6.87 7.05
CA ASP A 365 8.45 6.88 6.20
C ASP A 365 8.84 5.49 5.66
#